data_AF-A0A962AG53-F1
#
_entry.id   AF-A0A962AG53-F1
#
_cell.length_a   1.000
_cell.length_b   1.000
_cell.length_c   1.000
_cell.angle_alpha   90.00
_cell.angle_beta   90.00
_cell.angle_gamma   90.00
#
_symmetry.space_group_name_H-M   'P 1'
#
loop_
_entity.id
_entity.type
_entity.pdbx_description
1 polymer ?
#
loop_
_entity_poly.entity_id
_entity_poly.type
_entity_poly.pdbx_seq_one_letter_code
_entity_poly.pdbx_strand_id
1 'polypeptide(L)'
;TQGRIPAYNESAPAERPMLAHLMSAQGPLTRSVADARLALAAMSQRDPRDPWWAPAPLEGPKPKGPIKVALAKIPEDMKVDVSVRAALTQAADDLQKSGYRVEEVEVPDINGVWRTWADILTTEVVALQEAGMLAVTSDDFKIAWAGMRKGANILDREGFMRATA
;
A
#
# COMPACT_ATOMS: atom_id res chain seq x y z
N THR A 1 -4.56 -7.53 -0.95
CA THR A 1 -4.68 -7.52 -2.42
C THR A 1 -5.87 -6.70 -2.82
N GLN A 2 -5.78 -5.94 -3.92
CA GLN A 2 -6.90 -5.14 -4.45
C GLN A 2 -8.15 -6.01 -4.59
N GLY A 3 -9.30 -5.43 -4.25
CA GLY A 3 -10.61 -6.07 -4.40
C GLY A 3 -10.94 -7.15 -3.38
N ARG A 4 -10.08 -7.41 -2.38
CA ARG A 4 -10.37 -8.44 -1.37
C ARG A 4 -11.35 -7.96 -0.30
N ILE A 5 -11.05 -6.81 0.30
CA ILE A 5 -11.94 -6.15 1.26
C ILE A 5 -12.63 -5.04 0.49
N PRO A 6 -13.98 -5.04 0.40
CA PRO A 6 -14.69 -3.97 -0.27
C PRO A 6 -14.54 -2.65 0.49
N ALA A 7 -14.56 -1.55 -0.24
CA ALA A 7 -14.46 -0.20 0.29
C ALA A 7 -15.62 0.65 -0.22
N TYR A 8 -16.57 0.94 0.68
CA TYR A 8 -17.71 1.82 0.43
C TYR A 8 -17.95 2.71 1.67
N ASN A 9 -18.22 4.00 1.45
CA ASN A 9 -18.57 4.93 2.51
C ASN A 9 -19.90 5.63 2.21
N GLU A 10 -20.96 5.16 2.85
CA GLU A 10 -22.32 5.70 2.67
C GLU A 10 -22.47 7.17 3.06
N SER A 11 -21.61 7.67 3.94
CA SER A 11 -21.62 9.07 4.38
C SER A 11 -20.81 10.00 3.47
N ALA A 12 -20.07 9.47 2.50
CA ALA A 12 -19.25 10.28 1.61
C ALA A 12 -20.14 11.02 0.60
N PRO A 13 -19.92 12.33 0.37
CA PRO A 13 -20.72 13.10 -0.59
C PRO A 13 -20.38 12.75 -2.05
N ALA A 14 -19.24 12.10 -2.29
CA ALA A 14 -18.80 11.62 -3.59
C ALA A 14 -17.85 10.42 -3.40
N GLU A 15 -17.71 9.62 -4.46
CA GLU A 15 -16.77 8.52 -4.47
C GLU A 15 -15.31 8.99 -4.51
N ARG A 16 -14.39 8.09 -4.11
CA ARG A 16 -12.96 8.38 -4.20
C ARG A 16 -12.52 8.50 -5.66
N PRO A 17 -11.51 9.34 -5.96
CA PRO A 17 -10.84 9.34 -7.25
C PRO A 17 -10.23 7.97 -7.63
N MET A 18 -9.82 7.83 -8.89
CA MET A 18 -9.44 6.54 -9.45
C MET A 18 -8.15 5.99 -8.84
N LEU A 19 -7.09 6.80 -8.72
CA LEU A 19 -5.83 6.31 -8.15
C LEU A 19 -5.98 6.03 -6.66
N ALA A 20 -6.75 6.83 -5.94
CA ALA A 20 -7.13 6.54 -4.56
C ALA A 20 -7.86 5.19 -4.40
N HIS A 21 -8.63 4.74 -5.40
CA HIS A 21 -9.22 3.38 -5.41
C HIS A 21 -8.19 2.28 -5.67
N LEU A 22 -7.23 2.51 -6.57
CA LEU A 22 -6.26 1.51 -7.01
C LEU A 22 -5.07 1.36 -6.04
N MET A 23 -4.74 2.41 -5.29
CA MET A 23 -3.56 2.48 -4.44
C MET A 23 -3.85 2.39 -2.94
N SER A 24 -5.13 2.27 -2.57
CA SER A 24 -5.57 2.11 -1.19
C SER A 24 -6.16 0.72 -0.97
N ALA A 25 -5.75 0.08 0.12
CA ALA A 25 -6.36 -1.17 0.58
C ALA A 25 -6.79 -1.04 2.04
N GLN A 26 -7.91 -1.65 2.38
CA GLN A 26 -8.35 -1.81 3.76
C GLN A 26 -7.65 -3.03 4.38
N GLY A 27 -7.42 -3.01 5.69
CA GLY A 27 -6.81 -4.14 6.39
C GLY A 27 -6.87 -4.01 7.92
N PRO A 28 -6.94 -5.13 8.65
CA PRO A 28 -6.98 -5.13 10.10
C PRO A 28 -5.58 -4.95 10.71
N LEU A 29 -5.48 -4.15 11.77
CA LEU A 29 -4.32 -4.09 12.66
C LEU A 29 -4.63 -4.91 13.91
N THR A 30 -3.80 -5.91 14.21
CA THR A 30 -4.04 -6.87 15.31
C THR A 30 -2.73 -7.24 16.01
N ARG A 31 -2.83 -7.87 17.19
CA ARG A 31 -1.67 -8.33 17.98
C ARG A 31 -1.22 -9.75 17.64
N SER A 32 -1.95 -10.48 16.79
CA SER A 32 -1.62 -11.85 16.41
C SER A 32 -2.00 -12.17 14.97
N VAL A 33 -1.27 -13.09 14.33
CA VAL A 33 -1.59 -13.55 12.97
C VAL A 33 -2.95 -14.27 12.92
N ALA A 34 -3.35 -14.93 14.01
CA ALA A 34 -4.65 -15.59 14.10
C ALA A 34 -5.79 -14.57 14.04
N ASP A 35 -5.68 -13.48 14.79
CA ASP A 35 -6.67 -12.39 14.77
C ASP A 35 -6.67 -11.68 13.42
N ALA A 36 -5.50 -11.45 12.81
CA ALA A 36 -5.41 -10.87 11.46
C ALA A 36 -6.15 -11.74 10.43
N ARG A 37 -5.98 -13.07 10.49
CA ARG A 37 -6.66 -14.02 9.59
C ARG A 37 -8.17 -14.00 9.81
N LEU A 38 -8.62 -14.02 11.06
CA LEU A 38 -10.03 -13.97 11.40
C LEU A 38 -10.69 -12.66 10.92
N ALA A 39 -10.06 -11.52 11.22
CA ALA A 39 -10.55 -10.20 10.83
C ALA A 39 -10.55 -10.04 9.31
N LEU A 40 -9.49 -10.47 8.61
CA LEU A 40 -9.44 -10.46 7.15
C LEU A 40 -10.61 -11.28 6.56
N ALA A 41 -10.91 -12.45 7.12
CA ALA A 41 -12.01 -13.28 6.63
C ALA A 41 -13.38 -12.62 6.81
N ALA A 42 -13.61 -11.98 7.96
CA ALA A 42 -14.82 -11.24 8.25
C ALA A 42 -14.96 -9.99 7.36
N MET A 43 -13.86 -9.30 7.07
CA MET A 43 -13.86 -8.09 6.23
C MET A 43 -13.94 -8.39 4.73
N SER A 44 -13.56 -9.58 4.27
CA SER A 44 -13.51 -9.93 2.84
C SER A 44 -14.86 -10.37 2.23
N GLN A 45 -15.97 -10.14 2.94
CA GLN A 45 -17.30 -10.51 2.46
C GLN A 45 -17.71 -9.68 1.25
N ARG A 46 -18.59 -10.23 0.42
CA ARG A 46 -19.10 -9.55 -0.77
C ARG A 46 -19.87 -8.29 -0.36
N ASP A 47 -19.52 -7.18 -1.00
CA ASP A 47 -20.33 -5.97 -1.00
C ASP A 47 -20.59 -5.54 -2.46
N PRO A 48 -21.85 -5.55 -2.94
CA PRO A 48 -22.17 -5.16 -4.31
C PRO A 48 -21.97 -3.66 -4.58
N ARG A 49 -21.77 -2.83 -3.55
CA ARG A 49 -21.58 -1.39 -3.68
C ARG A 49 -20.15 -1.02 -4.08
N ASP A 50 -19.19 -1.91 -3.85
CA ASP A 50 -17.83 -1.74 -4.34
C ASP A 50 -17.62 -2.54 -5.64
N PRO A 51 -17.49 -1.88 -6.81
CA PRO A 51 -17.28 -2.56 -8.08
C PRO A 51 -15.91 -3.25 -8.18
N TRP A 52 -14.96 -2.92 -7.31
CA TRP A 52 -13.63 -3.51 -7.28
C TRP A 52 -13.58 -4.82 -6.52
N TRP A 53 -14.64 -5.19 -5.78
CA TRP A 53 -14.64 -6.43 -5.02
C TRP A 53 -14.55 -7.65 -5.94
N ALA A 54 -13.65 -8.57 -5.58
CA ALA A 54 -13.45 -9.84 -6.27
C ALA A 54 -13.66 -11.00 -5.30
N PRO A 55 -14.35 -12.09 -5.72
CA PRO A 55 -14.57 -13.30 -4.92
C PRO A 55 -13.29 -14.16 -4.80
N ALA A 56 -12.17 -13.53 -4.44
CA ALA A 56 -10.87 -14.17 -4.45
C ALA A 56 -10.68 -15.02 -3.17
N PRO A 57 -10.36 -16.31 -3.28
CA PRO A 57 -10.28 -17.20 -2.13
C PRO A 57 -9.20 -16.78 -1.14
N LEU A 58 -9.47 -16.95 0.16
CA LEU A 58 -8.51 -16.68 1.24
C LEU A 58 -7.44 -17.76 1.34
N GLU A 59 -7.85 -19.00 1.06
CA GLU A 59 -6.97 -20.16 1.07
C GLU A 59 -6.76 -20.64 -0.35
N GLY A 60 -5.49 -20.73 -0.75
CA GLY A 60 -5.06 -21.29 -2.02
C GLY A 60 -4.32 -22.61 -1.81
N PRO A 61 -3.95 -23.30 -2.91
CA PRO A 61 -3.11 -24.48 -2.82
C PRO A 61 -1.79 -24.14 -2.13
N LYS A 62 -1.30 -25.05 -1.29
CA LYS A 62 0.00 -24.88 -0.63
C LYS A 62 1.12 -24.84 -1.69
N PRO A 63 2.01 -23.83 -1.66
CA PRO A 63 3.15 -23.79 -2.57
C PRO A 63 4.05 -25.02 -2.40
N LYS A 64 4.64 -25.51 -3.49
CA LYS A 64 5.67 -26.56 -3.43
C LYS A 64 6.94 -26.00 -2.80
N GLY A 65 7.53 -26.75 -1.88
CA GLY A 65 8.73 -26.34 -1.15
C GLY A 65 10.05 -26.56 -1.92
N PRO A 66 11.14 -25.94 -1.46
CA PRO A 66 11.17 -24.86 -0.47
C PRO A 66 10.61 -23.55 -1.05
N ILE A 67 9.87 -22.79 -0.24
CA ILE A 67 9.36 -21.47 -0.66
C ILE A 67 10.55 -20.52 -0.77
N LYS A 68 10.69 -19.86 -1.92
CA LYS A 68 11.72 -18.85 -2.14
C LYS A 68 11.28 -17.51 -1.55
N VAL A 69 12.18 -16.87 -0.82
CA VAL A 69 11.98 -15.54 -0.25
C VAL A 69 13.12 -14.65 -0.72
N ALA A 70 12.77 -13.52 -1.32
CA ALA A 70 13.72 -12.48 -1.67
C ALA A 70 13.83 -11.49 -0.50
N LEU A 71 15.01 -11.38 0.09
CA LEU A 71 15.37 -10.26 0.95
C LEU A 71 15.84 -9.13 0.04
N ALA A 72 15.03 -8.09 -0.11
CA ALA A 72 15.39 -6.95 -0.95
C ALA A 72 16.58 -6.22 -0.34
N LYS A 73 17.61 -5.97 -1.14
CA LYS A 73 18.71 -5.11 -0.73
C LYS A 73 18.23 -3.69 -0.52
N ILE A 74 18.70 -3.10 0.56
CA ILE A 74 18.44 -1.70 0.88
C ILE A 74 19.35 -0.85 -0.04
N PRO A 75 18.79 0.06 -0.86
CA PRO A 75 19.59 0.96 -1.68
C PRO A 75 20.64 1.72 -0.88
N GLU A 76 21.83 1.94 -1.46
CA GLU A 76 22.94 2.59 -0.76
C GLU A 76 22.63 4.03 -0.33
N ASP A 77 21.75 4.71 -1.06
CA ASP A 77 21.27 6.07 -0.77
C ASP A 77 20.21 6.12 0.34
N MET A 78 19.71 4.96 0.80
CA MET A 78 18.70 4.87 1.85
C MET A 78 19.33 4.70 3.25
N LYS A 79 19.16 5.73 4.09
CA LYS A 79 19.53 5.67 5.50
C LYS A 79 18.50 4.86 6.28
N VAL A 80 18.91 3.70 6.76
CA VAL A 80 18.06 2.81 7.56
C VAL A 80 18.69 2.64 8.93
N ASP A 81 17.87 2.76 9.97
CA ASP A 81 18.29 2.58 11.36
C ASP A 81 18.88 1.17 11.58
N VAL A 82 19.90 1.09 12.44
CA VAL A 82 20.61 -0.18 12.71
C VAL A 82 19.68 -1.25 13.27
N SER A 83 18.68 -0.87 14.07
CA SER A 83 17.69 -1.79 14.63
C SER A 83 16.78 -2.41 13.55
N VAL A 84 16.45 -1.63 12.52
CA VAL A 84 15.65 -2.12 11.38
C VAL A 84 16.46 -3.10 10.54
N ARG A 85 17.75 -2.80 10.28
CA ARG A 85 18.65 -3.73 9.58
C ARG A 85 18.78 -5.05 10.35
N ALA A 86 18.99 -4.98 11.67
CA ALA A 86 19.08 -6.16 12.51
C ALA A 86 17.78 -6.99 12.50
N ALA A 87 16.61 -6.33 12.54
CA ALA A 87 15.31 -7.01 12.47
C ALA A 87 15.09 -7.72 11.13
N LEU A 88 15.54 -7.14 10.01
CA LEU A 88 15.48 -7.78 8.70
C LEU A 88 16.37 -9.03 8.62
N THR A 89 17.60 -8.96 9.14
CA THR A 89 18.50 -10.12 9.23
C THR A 89 17.88 -11.22 10.10
N GLN A 90 17.36 -10.86 11.29
CA GLN A 90 16.72 -11.82 12.18
C GLN A 90 15.52 -12.53 11.51
N ALA A 91 14.68 -11.79 10.79
CA ALA A 91 13.55 -12.37 10.06
C ALA A 91 13.98 -13.32 8.94
N ALA A 92 15.05 -12.98 8.21
CA ALA A 92 15.63 -13.84 7.18
C ALA A 92 16.16 -15.16 7.77
N ASP A 93 16.89 -15.08 8.88
CA ASP A 93 17.44 -16.26 9.59
C ASP A 93 16.33 -17.18 10.10
N ASP A 94 15.26 -16.61 10.68
CA ASP A 94 14.14 -17.40 11.20
C ASP A 94 13.34 -18.09 10.07
N LEU A 95 13.23 -17.44 8.90
CA LEU A 95 12.69 -18.07 7.70
C LEU A 95 13.58 -19.21 7.20
N GLN A 96 14.91 -19.03 7.14
CA GLN A 96 15.83 -20.09 6.75
C GLN A 96 15.76 -21.30 7.70
N LYS A 97 15.75 -21.07 9.01
CA LYS A 97 15.58 -22.12 10.04
C LYS A 97 14.24 -22.87 9.89
N SER A 98 13.21 -22.19 9.38
CA SER A 98 11.89 -22.76 9.10
C SER A 98 11.80 -23.50 7.75
N GLY A 99 12.91 -23.61 7.00
CA GLY A 99 12.99 -24.36 5.74
C GLY A 99 12.69 -23.55 4.48
N TYR A 100 12.62 -22.22 4.56
CA TYR A 100 12.53 -21.34 3.39
C TYR A 100 13.89 -21.17 2.71
N ARG A 101 13.90 -20.96 1.39
CA ARG A 101 15.10 -20.55 0.65
C ARG A 101 15.14 -19.03 0.58
N VAL A 102 15.89 -18.41 1.48
CA VAL A 102 16.06 -16.96 1.52
C VAL A 102 17.30 -16.55 0.75
N GLU A 103 17.14 -15.62 -0.19
CA GLU A 103 18.23 -15.02 -0.97
C GLU A 103 18.12 -13.51 -0.91
N GLU A 104 19.24 -12.84 -0.66
CA GLU A 104 19.33 -11.40 -0.80
C GLU A 104 19.44 -11.03 -2.28
N VAL A 105 18.60 -10.11 -2.76
CA VAL A 105 18.50 -9.75 -4.17
C VAL A 105 18.49 -8.24 -4.40
N GLU A 106 19.10 -7.82 -5.50
CA GLU A 106 18.83 -6.51 -6.08
C GLU A 106 17.41 -6.49 -6.62
N VAL A 107 16.67 -5.44 -6.30
CA VAL A 107 15.29 -5.23 -6.76
C VAL A 107 15.28 -4.19 -7.88
N PRO A 108 14.26 -4.20 -8.77
CA PRO A 108 14.07 -3.15 -9.76
C PRO A 108 13.99 -1.76 -9.11
N ASP A 109 13.99 -0.71 -9.92
CA ASP A 109 14.03 0.69 -9.46
C ASP A 109 12.87 1.06 -8.51
N ILE A 110 13.11 0.87 -7.20
CA ILE A 110 12.17 1.22 -6.13
C ILE A 110 12.01 2.74 -6.03
N ASN A 111 13.09 3.50 -6.28
CA ASN A 111 13.07 4.95 -6.19
C ASN A 111 12.16 5.54 -7.28
N GLY A 112 12.24 5.02 -8.51
CA GLY A 112 11.35 5.39 -9.61
C GLY A 112 9.90 4.98 -9.36
N VAL A 113 9.65 3.80 -8.79
CA VAL A 113 8.28 3.36 -8.40
C VAL A 113 7.70 4.28 -7.33
N TRP A 114 8.46 4.60 -6.28
CA TRP A 114 8.04 5.52 -5.23
C TRP A 114 7.79 6.93 -5.80
N ARG A 115 8.68 7.42 -6.67
CA ARG A 115 8.52 8.71 -7.33
C ARG A 115 7.25 8.77 -8.15
N THR A 116 7.02 7.75 -8.97
CA THR A 116 5.82 7.64 -9.80
C THR A 116 4.57 7.67 -8.93
N TRP A 117 4.53 6.83 -7.89
CA TRP A 117 3.42 6.78 -6.93
C TRP A 117 3.16 8.15 -6.29
N ALA A 118 4.21 8.82 -5.80
CA ALA A 118 4.10 10.11 -5.14
C ALA A 118 3.56 11.18 -6.09
N ASP A 119 4.07 11.24 -7.32
CA ASP A 119 3.70 12.25 -8.30
C ASP A 119 2.25 12.08 -8.76
N ILE A 120 1.84 10.87 -9.15
CA ILE A 120 0.48 10.65 -9.68
C ILE A 120 -0.60 10.75 -8.59
N LEU A 121 -0.37 10.16 -7.42
CA LEU A 121 -1.35 10.19 -6.33
C LEU A 121 -1.50 11.61 -5.77
N THR A 122 -0.38 12.32 -5.55
CA THR A 122 -0.44 13.69 -5.02
C THR A 122 -1.13 14.63 -6.02
N THR A 123 -0.86 14.47 -7.33
CA THR A 123 -1.54 15.26 -8.37
C THR A 123 -3.06 15.06 -8.31
N GLU A 124 -3.53 13.82 -8.20
CA GLU A 124 -4.96 13.52 -8.09
C GLU A 124 -5.59 14.11 -6.82
N VAL A 125 -4.92 13.95 -5.67
CA VAL A 125 -5.41 14.49 -4.39
C VAL A 125 -5.48 16.01 -4.42
N VAL A 126 -4.45 16.70 -4.94
CA VAL A 126 -4.47 18.17 -5.09
C VAL A 126 -5.63 18.61 -5.97
N ALA A 127 -5.89 17.90 -7.07
CA ALA A 127 -6.94 18.27 -8.01
C ALA A 127 -8.35 18.02 -7.48
N LEU A 128 -8.57 16.96 -6.70
CA LEU A 128 -9.92 16.44 -6.42
C LEU A 128 -10.30 16.37 -4.94
N GLN A 129 -9.34 16.40 -4.01
CA GLN A 129 -9.60 16.07 -2.60
C GLN A 129 -9.01 17.06 -1.59
N GLU A 130 -7.93 17.77 -1.93
CA GLU A 130 -7.14 18.57 -0.98
C GLU A 130 -7.99 19.59 -0.21
N ALA A 131 -8.81 20.38 -0.90
CA ALA A 131 -9.63 21.40 -0.25
C ALA A 131 -10.60 20.80 0.79
N GLY A 132 -11.30 19.72 0.45
CA GLY A 132 -12.23 19.05 1.35
C GLY A 132 -11.53 18.36 2.51
N MET A 133 -10.37 17.75 2.24
CA MET A 133 -9.54 17.11 3.25
C MET A 133 -9.04 18.13 4.28
N LEU A 134 -8.42 19.24 3.83
CA LEU A 134 -7.86 20.26 4.73
C LEU A 134 -8.91 20.96 5.60
N ALA A 135 -10.18 20.99 5.17
CA ALA A 135 -11.28 21.59 5.91
C ALA A 135 -11.66 20.81 7.19
N VAL A 136 -11.35 19.50 7.26
CA VAL A 136 -11.80 18.62 8.36
C VAL A 136 -10.66 17.90 9.09
N THR A 137 -9.41 18.04 8.63
CA THR A 137 -8.25 17.37 9.23
C THR A 137 -7.53 18.21 10.29
N SER A 138 -6.82 17.52 11.19
CA SER A 138 -5.98 18.15 12.24
C SER A 138 -4.77 18.89 11.66
N ASP A 139 -4.13 19.72 12.48
CA ASP A 139 -2.92 20.45 12.07
C ASP A 139 -1.73 19.51 11.83
N ASP A 140 -1.60 18.42 12.60
CA ASP A 140 -0.59 17.38 12.35
C ASP A 140 -0.74 16.77 10.96
N PHE A 141 -1.98 16.51 10.54
CA PHE A 141 -2.25 16.03 9.20
C PHE A 141 -1.83 17.05 8.14
N LYS A 142 -2.14 18.34 8.34
CA LYS A 142 -1.76 19.40 7.40
C LYS A 142 -0.24 19.50 7.25
N ILE A 143 0.50 19.33 8.35
CA ILE A 143 1.98 19.29 8.33
C ILE A 143 2.47 18.10 7.50
N ALA A 144 1.92 16.90 7.75
CA ALA A 144 2.30 15.69 7.02
C ALA A 144 1.98 15.82 5.51
N TRP A 145 0.80 16.32 5.19
CA TRP A 145 0.35 16.56 3.82
C TRP A 145 1.22 17.59 3.10
N ALA A 146 1.59 18.70 3.76
CA ALA A 146 2.49 19.68 3.18
C ALA A 146 3.87 19.07 2.86
N GLY A 147 4.37 18.17 3.70
CA GLY A 147 5.58 17.40 3.44
C GLY A 147 5.46 16.49 2.21
N MET A 148 4.37 15.73 2.11
CA MET A 148 4.07 14.89 0.94
C MET A 148 3.98 15.71 -0.35
N ARG A 149 3.22 16.81 -0.32
CA ARG A 149 3.07 17.72 -1.47
C ARG A 149 4.38 18.33 -1.93
N LYS A 150 5.25 18.73 -0.99
CA LYS A 150 6.60 19.24 -1.31
C LYS A 150 7.49 18.16 -1.92
N GLY A 151 7.28 16.90 -1.53
CA GLY A 151 8.07 15.76 -2.01
C GLY A 151 7.68 15.27 -3.41
N ALA A 152 6.49 15.63 -3.90
CA ALA A 152 5.96 15.20 -5.19
C ALA A 152 6.12 16.27 -6.28
N ASN A 153 6.28 15.84 -7.53
CA ASN A 153 6.15 16.70 -8.70
C ASN A 153 4.68 16.73 -9.11
N ILE A 154 4.04 17.89 -8.98
CA ILE A 154 2.67 18.08 -9.46
C ILE A 154 2.69 18.09 -10.99
N LEU A 155 2.00 17.13 -11.59
CA LEU A 155 1.98 16.94 -13.03
C LEU A 155 1.04 17.94 -13.71
N ASP A 156 1.29 18.19 -15.00
CA ASP A 156 0.36 18.92 -15.86
C ASP A 156 -1.02 18.23 -15.84
N ARG A 157 -2.07 19.00 -15.57
CA ARG A 157 -3.42 18.48 -15.41
C ARG A 157 -3.95 17.85 -16.69
N GLU A 158 -3.72 18.43 -17.86
CA GLU A 158 -4.27 17.92 -19.12
C GLU A 158 -3.61 16.60 -19.52
N GLY A 159 -2.29 16.53 -19.45
CA GLY A 159 -1.51 15.32 -19.69
C GLY A 159 -1.80 14.25 -18.66
N PHE A 160 -1.93 14.60 -17.38
CA PHE A 160 -2.35 13.67 -16.33
C PHE A 160 -3.73 13.07 -16.63
N MET A 161 -4.73 13.90 -16.94
CA MET A 161 -6.06 13.43 -17.28
C MET A 161 -6.04 12.54 -18.53
N ARG A 162 -5.28 12.89 -19.57
CA ARG A 162 -5.14 12.05 -20.78
C ARG A 162 -4.45 10.71 -20.51
N ALA A 163 -3.53 10.66 -19.56
CA ALA A 163 -2.80 9.44 -19.21
C ALA A 163 -3.60 8.51 -18.29
N THR A 164 -4.63 9.03 -17.61
CA THR A 164 -5.41 8.30 -16.59
C THR A 164 -6.88 8.08 -16.98
N ALA A 165 -7.36 8.71 -18.06
CA ALA A 165 -8.66 8.47 -18.66
C ALA A 165 -8.71 7.11 -19.37
#